data_AF-A0A8D1EE01-F1
#
_entry.id   AF-A0A8D1EE01-F1
#
_cell.length_a   1.000
_cell.length_b   1.000
_cell.length_c   1.000
_cell.angle_alpha   90.00
_cell.angle_beta   90.00
_cell.angle_gamma   90.00
#
_symmetry.space_group_name_H-M   'P 1'
#
loop_
_entity.id
_entity.type
_entity.pdbx_description
1 polymer ?
#
loop_
_entity_poly.entity_id
_entity_poly.type
_entity_poly.pdbx_seq_one_letter_code
_entity_poly.pdbx_strand_id
1 'polypeptide(L)'
;MTSVVKTVYTLQPTSVLSSCLAADAQTRATSKSLLPVKCKEVDVSKPRSGGSENDGTKIIKPRRENGQVKALDTATRRNIRKGYKPLSERKSEEELKDKNQLLEAVNKQLHQKLTETQGELKDLTQKVELLEKFQDNCLAILESKGLNTGSETLASQQDSTMDHMDSMLLLETLQDELKLFNETATKQMEELQLRQTMTKFLQEHLAPQAQEIDQSNEFKNLREFWKQLGNLGVLGITAPVQYGGTGLGYLEHVVVMEEISRASGAVGLSYGAHSNLCLNQIVRNGNEAQKEKYLPKLISGEYIGALAMSETNAGSDVVSMKLKADKKGDYYVLNGSKFWITNGPDADVLVVYAKTDLAAVPPSRGITAFIVEKGMPGFSTSKKLDKLGMRGSNTCELIFEDCKVPAVNILGQLSKGVYVLMSGLDLERLVLAGGPLGLMQAVLDHTIPYLHMREAFGQKIGHFQLMQGKMADMYTRLMACRQYVYNVAKACDEGHCTPKDCAGVVLYSAECATKVALDGIQCLGGNGYINDFPMGRFLRDAKLYEIGAGTSEVRRLIIGRAFNTDFH
;
A
#
# COMPACT_ATOMS: atom_id res chain seq x y z
N MET A 1 11.63 34.38 -39.72
CA MET A 1 12.67 35.06 -38.93
C MET A 1 12.23 36.50 -38.69
N THR A 2 12.63 37.11 -37.56
CA THR A 2 12.50 38.55 -37.18
C THR A 2 11.10 39.19 -37.21
N SER A 3 10.70 40.03 -36.24
CA SER A 3 11.30 40.39 -34.94
C SER A 3 10.23 40.87 -33.95
N VAL A 4 10.57 40.87 -32.66
CA VAL A 4 9.76 41.30 -31.52
C VAL A 4 10.00 42.80 -31.22
N VAL A 5 8.96 43.54 -30.83
CA VAL A 5 9.06 44.62 -29.79
C VAL A 5 7.76 44.69 -28.97
N LYS A 6 7.87 44.67 -27.64
CA LYS A 6 6.81 45.12 -26.69
C LYS A 6 7.00 46.60 -26.36
N THR A 7 5.93 47.34 -26.12
CA THR A 7 5.98 48.47 -25.15
C THR A 7 4.64 48.62 -24.44
N VAL A 8 4.71 49.01 -23.16
CA VAL A 8 3.61 49.15 -22.21
C VAL A 8 3.16 50.61 -22.14
N TYR A 9 1.86 50.84 -21.91
CA TYR A 9 1.39 52.09 -21.32
C TYR A 9 0.54 51.80 -20.09
N THR A 10 0.81 52.52 -19.01
CA THR A 10 0.03 52.54 -17.78
C THR A 10 -0.08 53.99 -17.36
N LEU A 11 -1.29 54.52 -17.20
CA LEU A 11 -1.57 55.73 -16.43
C LEU A 11 -3.02 55.70 -15.93
N GLN A 12 -3.14 55.71 -14.61
CA GLN A 12 -4.35 55.86 -13.78
C GLN A 12 -4.59 57.37 -13.50
N PRO A 13 -5.54 57.79 -12.63
CA PRO A 13 -6.91 57.30 -12.36
C PRO A 13 -7.95 58.45 -12.22
N THR A 14 -9.23 58.14 -12.03
CA THR A 14 -10.18 59.01 -11.30
C THR A 14 -11.15 58.24 -10.38
N SER A 15 -11.00 58.50 -9.08
CA SER A 15 -12.02 58.56 -8.00
C SER A 15 -13.31 57.69 -8.03
N VAL A 16 -13.33 56.70 -7.13
CA VAL A 16 -14.28 56.55 -5.99
C VAL A 16 -15.75 56.97 -6.18
N LEU A 17 -16.65 55.99 -6.05
CA LEU A 17 -17.78 56.03 -5.10
C LEU A 17 -18.34 54.60 -4.87
N SER A 18 -18.85 54.32 -3.66
CA SER A 18 -19.32 53.00 -3.24
C SER A 18 -20.79 53.02 -2.81
N SER A 19 -21.59 52.03 -3.21
CA SER A 19 -22.72 51.54 -2.40
C SER A 19 -23.34 50.23 -2.94
N CYS A 20 -23.27 49.18 -2.11
CA CYS A 20 -24.36 48.25 -1.74
C CYS A 20 -25.30 47.60 -2.78
N LEU A 21 -25.33 46.25 -2.74
CA LEU A 21 -26.52 45.35 -2.72
C LEU A 21 -27.50 45.35 -3.93
N ALA A 22 -28.22 44.29 -4.31
CA ALA A 22 -28.16 42.83 -4.11
C ALA A 22 -29.19 42.15 -5.08
N ALA A 23 -29.23 40.81 -5.09
CA ALA A 23 -30.31 39.92 -5.61
C ALA A 23 -30.38 39.56 -7.12
N ASP A 24 -30.26 38.25 -7.37
CA ASP A 24 -31.07 37.35 -8.22
C ASP A 24 -31.61 37.74 -9.61
N ALA A 25 -31.29 36.89 -10.61
CA ALA A 25 -32.30 36.09 -11.34
C ALA A 25 -31.66 35.02 -12.25
N GLN A 26 -32.31 33.85 -12.34
CA GLN A 26 -32.01 32.80 -13.34
C GLN A 26 -32.72 33.09 -14.67
N THR A 27 -32.14 32.70 -15.81
CA THR A 27 -32.94 32.02 -16.87
C THR A 27 -32.10 31.23 -17.87
N ARG A 28 -32.66 30.11 -18.36
CA ARG A 28 -32.18 29.32 -19.50
C ARG A 28 -32.59 29.97 -20.83
N ALA A 29 -31.82 29.73 -21.89
CA ALA A 29 -32.37 29.55 -23.23
C ALA A 29 -31.54 28.56 -24.06
N THR A 30 -32.21 27.75 -24.87
CA THR A 30 -31.64 26.70 -25.75
C THR A 30 -32.09 26.93 -27.20
N SER A 31 -31.28 26.58 -28.20
CA SER A 31 -31.76 26.39 -29.58
C SER A 31 -30.97 25.33 -30.35
N LYS A 32 -31.69 24.52 -31.15
CA LYS A 32 -31.19 23.47 -32.08
C LYS A 32 -31.65 23.80 -33.51
N SER A 33 -30.85 23.44 -34.52
CA SER A 33 -31.28 22.94 -35.86
C SER A 33 -30.04 22.77 -36.77
N LEU A 34 -29.62 21.57 -37.19
CA LEU A 34 -30.12 20.69 -38.27
C LEU A 34 -29.52 20.97 -39.68
N LEU A 35 -28.64 20.04 -40.14
CA LEU A 35 -28.43 19.34 -41.46
C LEU A 35 -29.09 19.88 -42.77
N PRO A 36 -28.71 19.50 -44.05
CA PRO A 36 -28.03 18.25 -44.48
C PRO A 36 -27.10 18.20 -45.78
N VAL A 37 -26.24 17.15 -45.90
CA VAL A 37 -26.05 16.19 -47.06
C VAL A 37 -25.24 16.46 -48.39
N LYS A 38 -24.26 15.55 -48.63
CA LYS A 38 -23.70 14.85 -49.86
C LYS A 38 -22.80 15.48 -50.98
N CYS A 39 -21.58 14.90 -51.06
CA CYS A 39 -20.90 14.14 -52.14
C CYS A 39 -20.81 14.61 -53.62
N LYS A 40 -19.61 14.39 -54.21
CA LYS A 40 -19.39 13.98 -55.63
C LYS A 40 -18.04 13.23 -55.82
N GLU A 41 -18.04 12.23 -56.70
CA GLU A 41 -16.88 11.44 -57.18
C GLU A 41 -16.55 11.78 -58.65
N VAL A 42 -15.32 11.45 -59.10
CA VAL A 42 -14.90 11.06 -60.48
C VAL A 42 -13.62 10.18 -60.36
N ASP A 43 -13.15 9.54 -61.44
CA ASP A 43 -13.26 8.10 -61.72
C ASP A 43 -12.35 7.73 -62.95
N VAL A 44 -12.25 6.45 -63.32
CA VAL A 44 -11.58 5.89 -64.54
C VAL A 44 -10.03 6.02 -64.46
N SER A 45 -9.16 5.13 -64.96
CA SER A 45 -9.20 4.26 -66.15
C SER A 45 -8.37 2.96 -66.06
N LYS A 46 -8.39 2.18 -67.15
CA LYS A 46 -7.66 0.94 -67.53
C LYS A 46 -7.60 0.91 -69.09
N PRO A 47 -7.17 -0.15 -69.85
CA PRO A 47 -6.28 -1.30 -69.60
C PRO A 47 -5.27 -1.63 -70.75
N ARG A 48 -4.37 -2.64 -70.59
CA ARG A 48 -4.18 -3.88 -71.45
C ARG A 48 -2.72 -4.42 -71.57
N SER A 49 -2.63 -5.76 -71.61
CA SER A 49 -1.63 -6.73 -72.17
C SER A 49 -0.26 -6.27 -72.75
N GLY A 50 0.83 -7.04 -72.69
CA GLY A 50 1.06 -8.41 -72.16
C GLY A 50 2.35 -9.08 -72.72
N GLY A 51 2.86 -10.11 -72.03
CA GLY A 51 4.05 -10.93 -72.37
C GLY A 51 5.39 -10.30 -71.91
N SER A 52 6.46 -11.02 -71.54
CA SER A 52 6.74 -12.40 -71.11
C SER A 52 8.27 -12.51 -71.10
N GLU A 53 8.92 -12.81 -69.96
CA GLU A 53 10.03 -13.80 -69.86
C GLU A 53 10.55 -13.95 -68.41
N ASN A 54 11.34 -15.01 -68.19
CA ASN A 54 11.78 -15.59 -66.91
C ASN A 54 12.80 -14.69 -66.16
N ASP A 55 13.00 -14.78 -64.84
CA ASP A 55 13.47 -15.98 -64.10
C ASP A 55 13.13 -15.95 -62.58
N GLY A 56 13.30 -17.10 -61.91
CA GLY A 56 12.94 -17.36 -60.51
C GLY A 56 13.83 -16.64 -59.46
N THR A 57 13.53 -16.70 -58.16
CA THR A 57 13.01 -17.87 -57.43
C THR A 57 12.21 -17.49 -56.18
N LYS A 58 11.16 -18.26 -55.86
CA LYS A 58 10.49 -18.26 -54.54
C LYS A 58 10.16 -19.69 -54.09
N ILE A 59 10.57 -19.98 -52.85
CA ILE A 59 9.81 -20.63 -51.77
C ILE A 59 8.75 -21.68 -52.18
N ILE A 60 8.89 -22.92 -51.69
CA ILE A 60 7.78 -23.76 -51.18
C ILE A 60 8.30 -24.90 -50.26
N LYS A 61 7.48 -25.28 -49.27
CA LYS A 61 7.58 -26.42 -48.31
C LYS A 61 7.54 -27.79 -49.07
N PRO A 62 7.81 -29.02 -48.51
CA PRO A 62 7.34 -29.49 -47.18
C PRO A 62 8.05 -30.69 -46.49
N ARG A 63 7.42 -31.16 -45.38
CA ARG A 63 7.27 -32.54 -44.81
C ARG A 63 8.33 -33.64 -45.05
N ARG A 64 8.63 -34.36 -43.93
CA ARG A 64 8.82 -35.83 -43.70
C ARG A 64 9.77 -36.59 -44.67
N GLU A 65 10.58 -37.57 -44.27
CA GLU A 65 10.38 -38.61 -43.24
C GLU A 65 11.73 -39.30 -42.89
N ASN A 66 11.75 -40.09 -41.81
CA ASN A 66 12.69 -41.17 -41.40
C ASN A 66 14.05 -41.40 -42.11
N GLY A 67 15.12 -41.55 -41.32
CA GLY A 67 16.35 -42.23 -41.74
C GLY A 67 17.46 -42.28 -40.67
N GLN A 68 17.74 -43.46 -40.12
CA GLN A 68 19.02 -43.76 -39.43
C GLN A 68 20.16 -43.77 -40.48
N VAL A 69 21.47 -43.68 -40.18
CA VAL A 69 22.32 -44.59 -39.38
C VAL A 69 23.67 -43.90 -39.06
N LYS A 70 24.40 -44.42 -38.05
CA LYS A 70 25.80 -44.13 -37.66
C LYS A 70 26.78 -44.26 -38.88
N ALA A 71 28.04 -43.80 -38.89
CA ALA A 71 29.14 -44.17 -37.99
C ALA A 71 30.50 -43.65 -38.52
N LEU A 72 31.53 -43.65 -37.65
CA LEU A 72 32.98 -43.80 -37.96
C LEU A 72 33.68 -42.66 -38.78
N ASP A 73 34.99 -42.38 -38.65
CA ASP A 73 36.02 -42.84 -37.69
C ASP A 73 37.20 -41.82 -37.57
N THR A 74 38.11 -42.06 -36.60
CA THR A 74 39.58 -41.74 -36.49
C THR A 74 40.26 -40.70 -37.42
N ALA A 75 41.38 -40.02 -37.09
CA ALA A 75 42.20 -39.74 -35.88
C ALA A 75 43.40 -38.84 -36.35
N THR A 76 44.25 -38.17 -35.54
CA THR A 76 45.47 -38.77 -34.92
C THR A 76 46.47 -37.69 -34.43
N ARG A 77 46.94 -37.76 -33.16
CA ARG A 77 48.22 -37.20 -32.56
C ARG A 77 48.35 -35.65 -32.44
N ARG A 78 49.13 -35.06 -31.50
CA ARG A 78 50.28 -35.56 -30.68
C ARG A 78 50.54 -34.70 -29.40
N ASN A 79 50.83 -35.38 -28.27
CA ASN A 79 51.70 -35.04 -27.10
C ASN A 79 51.83 -33.61 -26.51
N ILE A 80 51.85 -33.51 -25.16
CA ILE A 80 53.04 -33.07 -24.36
C ILE A 80 52.93 -33.32 -22.82
N ARG A 81 54.01 -33.92 -22.27
CA ARG A 81 54.57 -33.93 -20.88
C ARG A 81 53.78 -34.43 -19.64
N LYS A 82 54.60 -34.92 -18.69
CA LYS A 82 54.29 -35.62 -17.43
C LYS A 82 54.17 -34.65 -16.25
N GLY A 83 53.46 -35.06 -15.19
CA GLY A 83 53.88 -34.77 -13.81
C GLY A 83 52.78 -34.60 -12.77
N TYR A 84 52.34 -35.69 -12.12
CA TYR A 84 52.21 -35.85 -10.66
C TYR A 84 51.73 -37.29 -10.34
N LYS A 85 52.15 -37.86 -9.19
CA LYS A 85 51.59 -39.11 -8.65
C LYS A 85 50.60 -38.74 -7.54
N PRO A 86 49.34 -39.22 -7.55
CA PRO A 86 48.52 -39.31 -6.34
C PRO A 86 48.75 -40.65 -5.65
N LEU A 87 48.79 -40.65 -4.32
CA LEU A 87 48.66 -41.84 -3.48
C LEU A 87 47.39 -41.68 -2.64
N SER A 88 46.57 -42.74 -2.59
CA SER A 88 45.52 -43.07 -1.60
C SER A 88 44.91 -41.90 -0.80
N GLU A 89 43.62 -41.57 -0.94
CA GLU A 89 42.50 -42.49 -0.64
C GLU A 89 41.28 -42.18 -1.51
N ARG A 90 40.71 -43.21 -2.15
CA ARG A 90 39.37 -43.16 -2.76
C ARG A 90 38.40 -43.86 -1.81
N LYS A 91 37.45 -43.14 -1.24
CA LYS A 91 36.15 -43.74 -0.91
C LYS A 91 35.50 -44.20 -2.21
N SER A 92 34.70 -45.27 -2.15
CA SER A 92 34.21 -45.91 -3.37
C SER A 92 33.27 -44.98 -4.12
N GLU A 93 33.41 -44.92 -5.45
CA GLU A 93 32.48 -44.18 -6.33
C GLU A 93 31.04 -44.75 -6.24
N GLU A 94 30.85 -45.92 -5.64
CA GLU A 94 29.55 -46.54 -5.33
C GLU A 94 28.86 -45.90 -4.10
N GLU A 95 29.56 -45.68 -2.97
CA GLU A 95 28.91 -45.08 -1.77
C GLU A 95 28.40 -43.65 -2.01
N LEU A 96 29.16 -42.84 -2.77
CA LEU A 96 28.76 -41.48 -3.16
C LEU A 96 27.60 -41.49 -4.17
N LYS A 97 27.49 -42.55 -4.98
CA LYS A 97 26.40 -42.71 -5.95
C LYS A 97 25.11 -43.16 -5.26
N ASP A 98 25.20 -44.07 -4.30
CA ASP A 98 24.05 -44.50 -3.49
C ASP A 98 23.51 -43.35 -2.63
N LYS A 99 24.38 -42.55 -2.00
CA LYS A 99 23.95 -41.35 -1.23
C LYS A 99 23.26 -40.30 -2.11
N ASN A 100 23.80 -40.02 -3.30
CA ASN A 100 23.17 -39.07 -4.22
C ASN A 100 21.84 -39.60 -4.78
N GLN A 101 21.73 -40.90 -5.09
CA GLN A 101 20.46 -41.52 -5.49
C GLN A 101 19.43 -41.47 -4.35
N LEU A 102 19.86 -41.64 -3.09
CA LEU A 102 18.99 -41.48 -1.93
C LEU A 102 18.50 -40.04 -1.77
N LEU A 103 19.38 -39.04 -1.98
CA LEU A 103 19.02 -37.62 -1.92
C LEU A 103 18.04 -37.23 -3.04
N GLU A 104 18.28 -37.68 -4.27
CA GLU A 104 17.35 -37.48 -5.39
C GLU A 104 15.99 -38.15 -5.14
N ALA A 105 15.97 -39.36 -4.57
CA ALA A 105 14.74 -40.05 -4.20
C ALA A 105 13.94 -39.29 -3.12
N VAL A 106 14.62 -38.78 -2.09
CA VAL A 106 14.01 -37.97 -1.02
C VAL A 106 13.49 -36.64 -1.57
N ASN A 107 14.27 -35.91 -2.37
CA ASN A 107 13.83 -34.65 -2.99
C ASN A 107 12.62 -34.87 -3.92
N LYS A 108 12.60 -35.98 -4.67
CA LYS A 108 11.48 -36.35 -5.54
C LYS A 108 10.23 -36.71 -4.73
N GLN A 109 10.36 -37.42 -3.61
CA GLN A 109 9.25 -37.66 -2.68
C GLN A 109 8.76 -36.37 -2.01
N LEU A 110 9.66 -35.45 -1.65
CA LEU A 110 9.29 -34.13 -1.10
C LEU A 110 8.48 -33.32 -2.13
N HIS A 111 8.97 -33.19 -3.36
CA HIS A 111 8.27 -32.48 -4.44
C HIS A 111 6.93 -33.12 -4.77
N GLN A 112 6.86 -34.45 -4.79
CA GLN A 112 5.60 -35.17 -5.04
C GLN A 112 4.58 -34.90 -3.92
N LYS A 113 4.97 -35.06 -2.64
CA LYS A 113 4.10 -34.71 -1.51
C LYS A 113 3.70 -33.24 -1.50
N LEU A 114 4.60 -32.32 -1.84
CA LEU A 114 4.30 -30.89 -1.94
C LEU A 114 3.24 -30.62 -3.02
N THR A 115 3.35 -31.30 -4.17
CA THR A 115 2.40 -31.17 -5.29
C THR A 115 1.04 -31.78 -4.97
N GLU A 116 1.02 -32.95 -4.31
CA GLU A 116 -0.21 -33.62 -3.85
C GLU A 116 -0.92 -32.75 -2.79
N THR A 117 -0.17 -32.22 -1.82
CA THR A 117 -0.68 -31.30 -0.78
C THR A 117 -1.22 -29.99 -1.37
N GLN A 118 -0.62 -29.47 -2.45
CA GLN A 118 -1.13 -28.30 -3.16
C GLN A 118 -2.47 -28.55 -3.87
N GLY A 119 -2.80 -29.81 -4.19
CA GLY A 119 -4.03 -30.19 -4.91
C GLY A 119 -5.28 -30.29 -4.02
N GLU A 120 -5.15 -30.67 -2.75
CA GLU A 120 -6.29 -30.94 -1.86
C GLU A 120 -6.80 -29.70 -1.10
N LEU A 121 -6.24 -28.52 -1.39
CA LEU A 121 -6.33 -27.36 -0.51
C LEU A 121 -7.64 -26.56 -0.61
N LYS A 122 -8.64 -26.95 0.20
CA LYS A 122 -9.93 -26.24 0.30
C LYS A 122 -10.40 -25.80 1.68
N ASP A 123 -9.66 -26.07 2.76
CA ASP A 123 -9.87 -25.40 4.05
C ASP A 123 -8.56 -24.88 4.64
N LEU A 124 -8.61 -23.71 5.27
CA LEU A 124 -7.45 -23.03 5.88
C LEU A 124 -7.02 -23.72 7.17
N THR A 125 -7.95 -24.30 7.93
CA THR A 125 -7.66 -25.08 9.14
C THR A 125 -6.77 -26.29 8.83
N GLN A 126 -7.00 -26.92 7.67
CA GLN A 126 -6.20 -28.05 7.21
C GLN A 126 -4.77 -27.65 6.83
N LYS A 127 -4.51 -26.38 6.45
CA LYS A 127 -3.12 -25.89 6.26
C LYS A 127 -2.33 -25.89 7.56
N VAL A 128 -2.98 -25.50 8.67
CA VAL A 128 -2.34 -25.39 9.99
C VAL A 128 -1.84 -26.75 10.43
N GLU A 129 -2.73 -27.75 10.50
CA GLU A 129 -2.36 -29.11 10.89
C GLU A 129 -1.30 -29.75 9.98
N LEU A 130 -1.25 -29.38 8.70
CA LEU A 130 -0.32 -29.97 7.73
C LEU A 130 1.07 -29.32 7.81
N LEU A 131 1.16 -28.04 8.20
CA LEU A 131 2.43 -27.39 8.52
C LEU A 131 3.01 -27.94 9.83
N GLU A 132 2.18 -28.12 10.87
CA GLU A 132 2.56 -28.77 12.13
C GLU A 132 3.06 -30.21 11.87
N LYS A 133 2.29 -31.02 11.14
CA LYS A 133 2.71 -32.38 10.74
C LYS A 133 3.97 -32.38 9.87
N PHE A 134 4.22 -31.35 9.06
CA PHE A 134 5.46 -31.25 8.27
C PHE A 134 6.67 -31.00 9.19
N GLN A 135 6.54 -30.06 10.13
CA GLN A 135 7.55 -29.78 11.16
C GLN A 135 7.88 -31.03 11.99
N ASP A 136 6.86 -31.74 12.49
CA ASP A 136 7.03 -32.98 13.27
C ASP A 136 7.76 -34.07 12.47
N ASN A 137 7.42 -34.24 11.18
CA ASN A 137 8.11 -35.20 10.32
C ASN A 137 9.58 -34.81 10.07
N CYS A 138 9.88 -33.52 9.90
CA CYS A 138 11.25 -33.04 9.77
C CYS A 138 12.07 -33.31 11.04
N LEU A 139 11.50 -33.05 12.24
CA LEU A 139 12.13 -33.34 13.52
C LEU A 139 12.36 -34.85 13.71
N ALA A 140 11.35 -35.69 13.45
CA ALA A 140 11.47 -37.14 13.54
C ALA A 140 12.54 -37.73 12.59
N ILE A 141 12.72 -37.14 11.40
CA ILE A 141 13.79 -37.53 10.47
C ILE A 141 15.18 -37.18 11.03
N LEU A 142 15.34 -36.03 11.68
CA LEU A 142 16.59 -35.63 12.32
C LEU A 142 16.91 -36.54 13.52
N GLU A 143 15.93 -36.82 14.38
CA GLU A 143 16.05 -37.77 15.50
C GLU A 143 16.43 -39.18 15.00
N SER A 144 15.78 -39.68 13.94
CA SER A 144 16.05 -41.02 13.37
C SER A 144 17.49 -41.18 12.83
N LYS A 145 18.17 -40.07 12.57
CA LYS A 145 19.58 -40.02 12.13
C LYS A 145 20.56 -39.76 13.27
N GLY A 146 20.10 -39.74 14.53
CA GLY A 146 20.92 -39.52 15.72
C GLY A 146 21.32 -38.06 15.95
N LEU A 147 20.67 -37.11 15.29
CA LEU A 147 21.04 -35.69 15.27
C LEU A 147 20.11 -34.91 16.21
N ASN A 148 20.32 -35.12 17.51
CA ASN A 148 19.47 -34.57 18.56
C ASN A 148 19.80 -33.10 18.85
N THR A 149 18.79 -32.26 19.03
CA THR A 149 18.92 -30.80 19.30
C THR A 149 19.35 -30.47 20.74
N GLY A 150 19.88 -31.44 21.49
CA GLY A 150 20.17 -31.28 22.91
C GLY A 150 21.11 -32.34 23.50
N SER A 151 22.37 -32.39 23.04
CA SER A 151 23.47 -32.94 23.86
C SER A 151 24.85 -32.41 23.45
N GLU A 152 25.52 -31.69 24.35
CA GLU A 152 26.94 -31.34 24.24
C GLU A 152 27.86 -32.57 24.47
N THR A 153 27.85 -33.57 23.56
CA THR A 153 28.83 -34.68 23.61
C THR A 153 29.13 -35.28 22.24
N LEU A 154 29.92 -34.59 21.42
CA LEU A 154 30.71 -35.20 20.33
C LEU A 154 32.18 -34.72 20.35
N ALA A 155 32.74 -34.61 21.56
CA ALA A 155 34.15 -34.29 21.78
C ALA A 155 35.06 -35.54 21.80
N SER A 156 34.85 -36.52 20.91
CA SER A 156 35.79 -37.65 20.72
C SER A 156 35.52 -38.47 19.45
N GLN A 157 35.94 -37.98 18.28
CA GLN A 157 36.47 -38.84 17.20
C GLN A 157 37.25 -38.00 16.17
N GLN A 158 38.57 -38.10 16.22
CA GLN A 158 39.47 -37.50 15.24
C GLN A 158 39.62 -38.43 14.03
N ASP A 159 38.84 -38.21 12.97
CA ASP A 159 39.21 -38.53 11.58
C ASP A 159 38.21 -37.88 10.60
N SER A 160 38.40 -36.59 10.34
CA SER A 160 37.51 -35.78 9.48
C SER A 160 37.80 -36.02 7.99
N THR A 161 37.23 -37.08 7.42
CA THR A 161 37.17 -37.23 5.96
C THR A 161 36.26 -36.18 5.32
N MET A 162 36.56 -35.74 4.09
CA MET A 162 35.91 -34.60 3.44
C MET A 162 34.37 -34.72 3.38
N ASP A 163 33.82 -35.91 3.05
CA ASP A 163 32.37 -36.14 3.06
C ASP A 163 31.69 -35.86 4.41
N HIS A 164 32.40 -36.01 5.53
CA HIS A 164 31.78 -35.83 6.85
C HIS A 164 31.57 -34.34 7.14
N MET A 165 32.49 -33.50 6.65
CA MET A 165 32.37 -32.04 6.69
C MET A 165 31.31 -31.54 5.70
N ASP A 166 31.24 -32.11 4.48
CA ASP A 166 30.16 -31.81 3.53
C ASP A 166 28.78 -32.26 4.06
N SER A 167 28.72 -33.40 4.78
CA SER A 167 27.49 -33.87 5.43
C SER A 167 27.06 -32.98 6.60
N MET A 168 28.01 -32.42 7.36
CA MET A 168 27.72 -31.41 8.40
C MET A 168 27.21 -30.11 7.78
N LEU A 169 27.88 -29.58 6.75
CA LEU A 169 27.50 -28.33 6.10
C LEU A 169 26.11 -28.41 5.46
N LEU A 170 25.77 -29.56 4.85
CA LEU A 170 24.43 -29.82 4.33
C LEU A 170 23.39 -29.86 5.47
N LEU A 171 23.75 -30.39 6.63
CA LEU A 171 22.85 -30.44 7.79
C LEU A 171 22.61 -29.04 8.37
N GLU A 172 23.66 -28.24 8.55
CA GLU A 172 23.58 -26.84 8.99
C GLU A 172 22.70 -26.02 8.02
N THR A 173 22.92 -26.18 6.71
CA THR A 173 22.11 -25.53 5.67
C THR A 173 20.63 -25.92 5.77
N LEU A 174 20.32 -27.20 5.94
CA LEU A 174 18.95 -27.68 6.10
C LEU A 174 18.30 -27.22 7.41
N GLN A 175 19.08 -27.07 8.48
CA GLN A 175 18.60 -26.51 9.76
C GLN A 175 18.26 -25.02 9.64
N ASP A 176 19.09 -24.25 8.95
CA ASP A 176 18.83 -22.82 8.67
C ASP A 176 17.63 -22.63 7.73
N GLU A 177 17.50 -23.44 6.68
CA GLU A 177 16.32 -23.42 5.79
C GLU A 177 15.02 -23.78 6.54
N LEU A 178 15.05 -24.82 7.39
CA LEU A 178 13.90 -25.23 8.20
C LEU A 178 13.53 -24.16 9.24
N LYS A 179 14.52 -23.51 9.85
CA LYS A 179 14.32 -22.39 10.78
C LYS A 179 13.65 -21.20 10.06
N LEU A 180 14.19 -20.79 8.91
CA LEU A 180 13.63 -19.71 8.10
C LEU A 180 12.20 -20.02 7.64
N PHE A 181 11.93 -21.28 7.27
CA PHE A 181 10.59 -21.75 6.92
C PHE A 181 9.62 -21.62 8.09
N ASN A 182 10.00 -22.11 9.28
CA ASN A 182 9.16 -22.05 10.48
C ASN A 182 8.90 -20.60 10.94
N GLU A 183 9.92 -19.73 10.92
CA GLU A 183 9.77 -18.30 11.22
C GLU A 183 8.82 -17.61 10.22
N THR A 184 8.95 -17.94 8.93
CA THR A 184 8.09 -17.40 7.86
C THR A 184 6.65 -17.88 8.00
N ALA A 185 6.43 -19.17 8.27
CA ALA A 185 5.11 -19.75 8.48
C ALA A 185 4.42 -19.18 9.72
N THR A 186 5.17 -18.96 10.81
CA THR A 186 4.66 -18.35 12.05
C THR A 186 4.17 -16.93 11.80
N LYS A 187 4.99 -16.06 11.17
CA LYS A 187 4.57 -14.69 10.83
C LYS A 187 3.34 -14.66 9.91
N GLN A 188 3.26 -15.56 8.94
CA GLN A 188 2.07 -15.67 8.07
C GLN A 188 0.82 -16.12 8.85
N MET A 189 0.98 -16.96 9.88
CA MET A 189 -0.10 -17.36 10.78
C MET A 189 -0.60 -16.17 11.61
N GLU A 190 0.32 -15.38 12.17
CA GLU A 190 0.00 -14.19 12.96
C GLU A 190 -0.71 -13.11 12.12
N GLU A 191 -0.24 -12.83 10.89
CA GLU A 191 -0.91 -11.92 9.94
C GLU A 191 -2.35 -12.39 9.64
N LEU A 192 -2.53 -13.70 9.44
CA LEU A 192 -3.82 -14.32 9.16
C LEU A 192 -4.77 -14.26 10.37
N GLN A 193 -4.29 -14.56 11.57
CA GLN A 193 -5.08 -14.49 12.81
C GLN A 193 -5.49 -13.05 13.14
N LEU A 194 -4.60 -12.08 12.95
CA LEU A 194 -4.90 -10.65 13.06
C LEU A 194 -6.03 -10.26 12.08
N ARG A 195 -5.91 -10.63 10.81
CA ARG A 195 -6.95 -10.35 9.80
C ARG A 195 -8.28 -10.99 10.16
N GLN A 196 -8.29 -12.25 10.57
CA GLN A 196 -9.53 -12.96 10.96
C GLN A 196 -10.21 -12.29 12.15
N THR A 197 -9.43 -11.91 13.17
CA THR A 197 -9.90 -11.17 14.36
C THR A 197 -10.52 -9.84 13.96
N MET A 198 -9.84 -9.05 13.13
CA MET A 198 -10.35 -7.78 12.64
C MET A 198 -11.60 -7.96 11.76
N THR A 199 -11.59 -8.89 10.81
CA THR A 199 -12.73 -9.15 9.92
C THR A 199 -13.99 -9.47 10.73
N LYS A 200 -13.90 -10.37 11.72
CA LYS A 200 -15.01 -10.73 12.59
C LYS A 200 -15.49 -9.52 13.42
N PHE A 201 -14.58 -8.87 14.14
CA PHE A 201 -14.91 -7.71 14.98
C PHE A 201 -15.59 -6.60 14.15
N LEU A 202 -15.07 -6.29 12.97
CA LEU A 202 -15.61 -5.21 12.14
C LEU A 202 -16.93 -5.59 11.48
N GLN A 203 -17.15 -6.87 11.15
CA GLN A 203 -18.43 -7.36 10.65
C GLN A 203 -19.54 -7.26 11.71
N GLU A 204 -19.20 -7.48 12.99
CA GLU A 204 -20.14 -7.39 14.11
C GLU A 204 -20.36 -5.93 14.57
N HIS A 205 -19.31 -5.13 14.68
CA HIS A 205 -19.35 -3.82 15.36
C HIS A 205 -19.39 -2.59 14.43
N LEU A 206 -18.89 -2.66 13.19
CA LEU A 206 -18.73 -1.49 12.30
C LEU A 206 -19.54 -1.57 11.00
N ALA A 207 -19.48 -2.70 10.29
CA ALA A 207 -20.16 -2.88 9.01
C ALA A 207 -21.67 -2.57 9.05
N PRO A 208 -22.44 -2.94 10.10
CA PRO A 208 -23.87 -2.58 10.21
C PRO A 208 -24.12 -1.07 10.34
N GLN A 209 -23.15 -0.32 10.87
CA GLN A 209 -23.28 1.13 11.11
C GLN A 209 -22.79 1.97 9.92
N ALA A 210 -22.03 1.38 8.99
CA ALA A 210 -21.29 2.10 7.95
C ALA A 210 -22.18 2.88 6.95
N GLN A 211 -23.46 2.53 6.78
CA GLN A 211 -24.40 3.27 5.92
C GLN A 211 -24.92 4.53 6.64
N GLU A 212 -25.34 4.40 7.89
CA GLU A 212 -25.78 5.51 8.75
C GLU A 212 -24.66 6.54 8.98
N ILE A 213 -23.42 6.08 9.19
CA ILE A 213 -22.23 6.94 9.35
C ILE A 213 -22.02 7.86 8.13
N ASP A 214 -22.19 7.33 6.92
CA ASP A 214 -22.04 8.09 5.68
C ASP A 214 -23.22 9.04 5.43
N GLN A 215 -24.46 8.55 5.61
CA GLN A 215 -25.68 9.33 5.42
C GLN A 215 -25.76 10.52 6.38
N SER A 216 -25.54 10.29 7.69
CA SER A 216 -25.56 11.34 8.71
C SER A 216 -24.31 12.23 8.72
N ASN A 217 -23.22 11.81 8.05
CA ASN A 217 -21.89 12.42 8.15
C ASN A 217 -21.34 12.46 9.58
N GLU A 218 -21.70 11.46 10.40
CA GLU A 218 -21.32 11.38 11.81
C GLU A 218 -21.14 9.94 12.29
N PHE A 219 -19.99 9.67 12.93
CA PHE A 219 -19.80 8.44 13.69
C PHE A 219 -20.17 8.65 15.17
N LYS A 220 -21.43 8.42 15.51
CA LYS A 220 -22.00 8.66 16.85
C LYS A 220 -21.25 7.91 17.97
N ASN A 221 -20.76 6.70 17.69
CA ASN A 221 -20.06 5.83 18.64
C ASN A 221 -18.52 5.96 18.60
N LEU A 222 -17.97 6.99 17.93
CA LEU A 222 -16.53 7.16 17.66
C LEU A 222 -15.64 6.89 18.88
N ARG A 223 -15.96 7.49 20.04
CA ARG A 223 -15.16 7.39 21.26
C ARG A 223 -15.21 6.02 21.93
N GLU A 224 -16.35 5.34 21.85
CA GLU A 224 -16.49 3.97 22.38
C GLU A 224 -15.74 2.99 21.48
N PHE A 225 -15.93 3.11 20.17
CA PHE A 225 -15.26 2.28 19.17
C PHE A 225 -13.73 2.45 19.21
N TRP A 226 -13.22 3.66 19.46
CA TRP A 226 -11.79 3.88 19.69
C TRP A 226 -11.25 3.07 20.86
N LYS A 227 -11.95 3.04 22.00
CA LYS A 227 -11.54 2.20 23.13
C LYS A 227 -11.62 0.71 22.83
N GLN A 228 -12.58 0.27 22.01
CA GLN A 228 -12.63 -1.13 21.56
C GLN A 228 -11.42 -1.47 20.65
N LEU A 229 -11.03 -0.59 19.72
CA LEU A 229 -9.80 -0.75 18.94
C LEU A 229 -8.52 -0.69 19.81
N GLY A 230 -8.52 0.12 20.87
CA GLY A 230 -7.43 0.18 21.85
C GLY A 230 -7.30 -1.11 22.65
N ASN A 231 -8.42 -1.71 23.08
CA ASN A 231 -8.46 -3.02 23.75
C ASN A 231 -7.99 -4.17 22.86
N LEU A 232 -8.18 -4.06 21.53
CA LEU A 232 -7.62 -4.99 20.55
C LEU A 232 -6.12 -4.72 20.26
N GLY A 233 -5.52 -3.70 20.86
CA GLY A 233 -4.13 -3.28 20.64
C GLY A 233 -3.87 -2.53 19.32
N VAL A 234 -4.82 -2.54 18.39
CA VAL A 234 -4.57 -2.11 17.00
C VAL A 234 -4.43 -0.61 16.80
N LEU A 235 -4.90 0.25 17.73
CA LEU A 235 -4.57 1.68 17.66
C LEU A 235 -3.07 1.93 17.77
N GLY A 236 -2.40 1.19 18.66
CA GLY A 236 -0.96 1.26 18.93
C GLY A 236 -0.13 0.24 18.17
N ILE A 237 -0.56 -0.17 16.97
CA ILE A 237 -0.03 -1.37 16.33
C ILE A 237 1.49 -1.32 16.07
N THR A 238 2.00 -0.17 15.63
CA THR A 238 3.45 0.09 15.43
C THR A 238 4.12 0.81 16.62
N ALA A 239 3.43 0.96 17.76
CA ALA A 239 4.03 1.55 18.96
C ALA A 239 4.78 0.49 19.81
N PRO A 240 5.91 0.86 20.44
CA PRO A 240 6.63 -0.03 21.34
C PRO A 240 5.79 -0.53 22.52
N VAL A 241 5.99 -1.79 22.89
CA VAL A 241 5.28 -2.47 24.01
C VAL A 241 5.45 -1.75 25.35
N GLN A 242 6.59 -1.06 25.57
CA GLN A 242 6.85 -0.32 26.81
C GLN A 242 5.84 0.82 27.08
N TYR A 243 5.15 1.31 26.04
CA TYR A 243 4.08 2.32 26.16
C TYR A 243 2.67 1.73 26.05
N GLY A 244 2.55 0.39 26.02
CA GLY A 244 1.29 -0.34 25.84
C GLY A 244 0.93 -0.68 24.39
N GLY A 245 1.82 -0.41 23.41
CA GLY A 245 1.61 -0.79 22.00
C GLY A 245 1.84 -2.29 21.75
N THR A 246 1.57 -2.78 20.54
CA THR A 246 1.81 -4.19 20.20
C THR A 246 3.19 -4.46 19.60
N GLY A 247 3.91 -3.43 19.14
CA GLY A 247 5.25 -3.58 18.57
C GLY A 247 5.31 -4.33 17.24
N LEU A 248 4.22 -4.34 16.46
CA LEU A 248 4.13 -4.97 15.15
C LEU A 248 4.59 -4.02 14.02
N GLY A 249 4.65 -4.52 12.80
CA GLY A 249 5.12 -3.80 11.62
C GLY A 249 4.06 -2.96 10.89
N TYR A 250 4.51 -2.28 9.85
CA TYR A 250 3.68 -1.58 8.87
C TYR A 250 2.86 -2.56 8.01
N LEU A 251 3.31 -3.80 7.82
CA LEU A 251 2.50 -4.84 7.19
C LEU A 251 1.20 -5.06 7.98
N GLU A 252 1.31 -5.38 9.28
CA GLU A 252 0.15 -5.62 10.14
C GLU A 252 -0.72 -4.35 10.24
N HIS A 253 -0.10 -3.16 10.24
CA HIS A 253 -0.81 -1.88 10.17
C HIS A 253 -1.63 -1.73 8.88
N VAL A 254 -1.07 -2.07 7.72
CA VAL A 254 -1.77 -2.09 6.43
C VAL A 254 -2.93 -3.08 6.45
N VAL A 255 -2.75 -4.29 7.02
CA VAL A 255 -3.81 -5.30 7.14
C VAL A 255 -4.99 -4.79 7.96
N VAL A 256 -4.73 -4.16 9.12
CA VAL A 256 -5.79 -3.53 9.92
C VAL A 256 -6.46 -2.38 9.16
N MET A 257 -5.68 -1.51 8.52
CA MET A 257 -6.21 -0.39 7.73
C MET A 257 -7.12 -0.87 6.59
N GLU A 258 -6.76 -1.97 5.95
CA GLU A 258 -7.53 -2.62 4.89
C GLU A 258 -8.88 -3.16 5.40
N GLU A 259 -8.89 -3.98 6.46
CA GLU A 259 -10.14 -4.55 6.96
C GLU A 259 -11.07 -3.46 7.54
N ILE A 260 -10.54 -2.44 8.24
CA ILE A 260 -11.38 -1.31 8.71
C ILE A 260 -11.98 -0.57 7.52
N SER A 261 -11.20 -0.31 6.48
CA SER A 261 -11.67 0.41 5.29
C SER A 261 -12.65 -0.40 4.43
N ARG A 262 -12.57 -1.73 4.48
CA ARG A 262 -13.53 -2.67 3.89
C ARG A 262 -14.91 -2.56 4.55
N ALA A 263 -14.95 -2.41 5.87
CA ALA A 263 -16.18 -2.17 6.62
C ALA A 263 -16.71 -0.74 6.45
N SER A 264 -15.85 0.28 6.61
CA SER A 264 -16.17 1.69 6.42
C SER A 264 -14.93 2.52 6.10
N GLY A 265 -14.86 3.05 4.86
CA GLY A 265 -13.74 3.89 4.41
C GLY A 265 -13.52 5.12 5.31
N ALA A 266 -14.60 5.73 5.78
CA ALA A 266 -14.56 6.88 6.68
C ALA A 266 -13.89 6.56 8.03
N VAL A 267 -14.20 5.40 8.61
CA VAL A 267 -13.59 4.98 9.89
C VAL A 267 -12.14 4.52 9.65
N GLY A 268 -11.84 3.88 8.51
CA GLY A 268 -10.47 3.57 8.09
C GLY A 268 -9.59 4.82 7.98
N LEU A 269 -10.07 5.87 7.30
CA LEU A 269 -9.36 7.15 7.20
C LEU A 269 -9.09 7.78 8.58
N SER A 270 -10.10 7.74 9.46
CA SER A 270 -10.01 8.28 10.83
C SER A 270 -9.01 7.49 11.69
N TYR A 271 -8.99 6.16 11.52
CA TYR A 271 -8.01 5.26 12.13
C TYR A 271 -6.59 5.54 11.62
N GLY A 272 -6.37 5.68 10.30
CA GLY A 272 -5.06 5.98 9.73
C GLY A 272 -4.50 7.34 10.18
N ALA A 273 -5.38 8.34 10.32
CA ALA A 273 -5.01 9.65 10.89
C ALA A 273 -4.59 9.57 12.38
N HIS A 274 -5.25 8.71 13.16
CA HIS A 274 -4.86 8.47 14.56
C HIS A 274 -3.55 7.67 14.64
N SER A 275 -3.54 6.45 14.12
CA SER A 275 -2.51 5.43 14.38
C SER A 275 -1.20 5.71 13.66
N ASN A 276 -1.25 6.24 12.44
CA ASN A 276 -0.05 6.60 11.69
C ASN A 276 0.28 8.10 11.80
N LEU A 277 -0.64 9.00 11.41
CA LEU A 277 -0.26 10.42 11.30
C LEU A 277 0.03 11.10 12.64
N CYS A 278 -0.64 10.69 13.72
CA CYS A 278 -0.38 11.24 15.05
C CYS A 278 0.57 10.33 15.86
N LEU A 279 0.13 9.10 16.12
CA LEU A 279 0.80 8.19 17.05
C LEU A 279 2.19 7.75 16.54
N ASN A 280 2.30 7.21 15.32
CA ASN A 280 3.60 6.80 14.76
C ASN A 280 4.59 7.99 14.63
N GLN A 281 4.10 9.20 14.32
CA GLN A 281 4.95 10.41 14.33
C GLN A 281 5.50 10.75 15.73
N ILE A 282 4.71 10.59 16.80
CA ILE A 282 5.17 10.78 18.19
C ILE A 282 6.14 9.65 18.60
N VAL A 283 5.90 8.40 18.20
CA VAL A 283 6.84 7.28 18.43
C VAL A 283 8.21 7.58 17.81
N ARG A 284 8.24 8.06 16.55
CA ARG A 284 9.47 8.28 15.78
C ARG A 284 10.26 9.53 16.20
N ASN A 285 9.58 10.60 16.60
CA ASN A 285 10.20 11.93 16.77
C ASN A 285 10.03 12.52 18.18
N GLY A 286 9.27 11.87 19.06
CA GLY A 286 9.09 12.28 20.44
C GLY A 286 10.34 12.02 21.28
N ASN A 287 10.57 12.88 22.27
CA ASN A 287 11.44 12.51 23.40
C ASN A 287 10.67 11.62 24.40
N GLU A 288 11.37 10.96 25.32
CA GLU A 288 10.75 10.01 26.26
C GLU A 288 9.62 10.66 27.09
N ALA A 289 9.79 11.90 27.58
CA ALA A 289 8.73 12.58 28.34
C ALA A 289 7.47 12.87 27.50
N GLN A 290 7.62 13.12 26.19
CA GLN A 290 6.48 13.23 25.27
C GLN A 290 5.84 11.86 25.02
N LYS A 291 6.64 10.81 24.82
CA LYS A 291 6.13 9.45 24.59
C LYS A 291 5.31 8.96 25.78
N GLU A 292 5.86 9.05 26.99
CA GLU A 292 5.18 8.70 28.24
C GLU A 292 3.87 9.50 28.45
N LYS A 293 3.88 10.81 28.13
CA LYS A 293 2.69 11.65 28.30
C LYS A 293 1.56 11.31 27.32
N TYR A 294 1.88 11.03 26.05
CA TYR A 294 0.87 10.98 24.98
C TYR A 294 0.55 9.57 24.47
N LEU A 295 1.54 8.66 24.37
CA LEU A 295 1.34 7.36 23.72
C LEU A 295 0.34 6.47 24.47
N PRO A 296 0.41 6.26 25.81
CA PRO A 296 -0.53 5.35 26.48
C PRO A 296 -2.01 5.71 26.29
N LYS A 297 -2.31 7.02 26.23
CA LYS A 297 -3.67 7.53 26.00
C LYS A 297 -4.14 7.43 24.56
N LEU A 298 -3.23 7.61 23.59
CA LEU A 298 -3.54 7.35 22.19
C LEU A 298 -3.79 5.86 21.95
N ILE A 299 -2.87 5.01 22.42
CA ILE A 299 -2.91 3.55 22.24
C ILE A 299 -4.18 2.93 22.85
N SER A 300 -4.57 3.35 24.05
CA SER A 300 -5.81 2.87 24.71
C SER A 300 -7.10 3.43 24.11
N GLY A 301 -7.03 4.38 23.18
CA GLY A 301 -8.19 5.06 22.61
C GLY A 301 -8.90 6.02 23.57
N GLU A 302 -8.29 6.38 24.71
CA GLU A 302 -8.75 7.50 25.53
C GLU A 302 -8.68 8.80 24.72
N TYR A 303 -7.55 9.02 24.04
CA TYR A 303 -7.30 10.16 23.18
C TYR A 303 -7.49 9.81 21.71
N ILE A 304 -7.96 10.78 20.92
CA ILE A 304 -7.92 10.74 19.46
C ILE A 304 -6.77 11.63 18.97
N GLY A 305 -5.95 11.10 18.07
CA GLY A 305 -4.86 11.84 17.43
C GLY A 305 -5.25 12.43 16.07
N ALA A 306 -4.63 13.56 15.74
CA ALA A 306 -4.64 14.15 14.40
C ALA A 306 -3.26 14.70 14.00
N LEU A 307 -3.11 15.07 12.73
CA LEU A 307 -1.95 15.78 12.20
C LEU A 307 -2.41 16.93 11.30
N ALA A 308 -1.73 18.08 11.42
CA ALA A 308 -2.09 19.32 10.72
C ALA A 308 -0.89 19.95 9.99
N MET A 309 -0.72 19.57 8.73
CA MET A 309 0.26 20.15 7.80
C MET A 309 -0.37 21.18 6.85
N SER A 310 -1.53 20.85 6.26
CA SER A 310 -2.13 21.58 5.14
C SER A 310 -2.85 22.87 5.55
N GLU A 311 -2.91 23.82 4.62
CA GLU A 311 -3.62 25.09 4.75
C GLU A 311 -4.43 25.38 3.48
N THR A 312 -5.35 26.34 3.54
CA THR A 312 -6.20 26.77 2.41
C THR A 312 -5.41 27.07 1.13
N ASN A 313 -4.16 27.54 1.27
CA ASN A 313 -3.26 27.85 0.15
C ASN A 313 -1.99 26.95 0.10
N ALA A 314 -1.88 25.92 0.95
CA ALA A 314 -0.72 25.03 1.02
C ALA A 314 -1.17 23.57 1.17
N GLY A 315 -1.48 22.94 0.03
CA GLY A 315 -1.75 21.50 -0.08
C GLY A 315 -0.53 20.76 -0.63
N SER A 316 -0.48 20.53 -1.94
CA SER A 316 0.65 19.89 -2.63
C SER A 316 1.98 20.63 -2.42
N ASP A 317 1.94 21.97 -2.36
CA ASP A 317 3.07 22.80 -1.94
C ASP A 317 3.03 23.04 -0.41
N VAL A 318 3.16 21.96 0.36
CA VAL A 318 3.05 22.00 1.83
C VAL A 318 4.10 22.92 2.49
N VAL A 319 5.23 23.19 1.82
CA VAL A 319 6.35 23.98 2.34
C VAL A 319 6.05 25.48 2.37
N SER A 320 5.08 25.97 1.59
CA SER A 320 4.64 27.38 1.60
C SER A 320 3.60 27.71 2.68
N MET A 321 3.33 26.77 3.59
CA MET A 321 2.55 26.97 4.82
C MET A 321 2.92 28.28 5.56
N LYS A 322 1.92 28.95 6.12
CA LYS A 322 2.01 30.30 6.70
C LYS A 322 1.62 30.38 8.17
N LEU A 323 1.05 29.32 8.78
CA LEU A 323 0.82 29.25 10.22
C LEU A 323 2.11 29.62 10.95
N LYS A 324 2.12 30.75 11.67
CA LYS A 324 3.32 31.31 12.29
C LYS A 324 3.46 30.81 13.72
N ALA A 325 4.69 30.59 14.19
CA ALA A 325 5.00 30.26 15.58
C ALA A 325 6.10 31.19 16.12
N ASP A 326 5.69 32.27 16.80
CA ASP A 326 6.60 33.26 17.39
C ASP A 326 7.11 32.79 18.76
N LYS A 327 8.43 32.68 18.96
CA LYS A 327 8.99 32.36 20.28
C LYS A 327 8.78 33.50 21.27
N LYS A 328 8.26 33.20 22.46
CA LYS A 328 8.08 34.11 23.60
C LYS A 328 8.57 33.41 24.87
N GLY A 329 9.83 33.61 25.22
CA GLY A 329 10.44 32.94 26.39
C GLY A 329 10.49 31.42 26.24
N ASP A 330 9.77 30.73 27.11
CA ASP A 330 9.64 29.27 27.23
C ASP A 330 8.46 28.69 26.43
N TYR A 331 7.70 29.51 25.71
CA TYR A 331 6.60 29.08 24.83
C TYR A 331 6.68 29.70 23.43
N TYR A 332 5.82 29.22 22.53
CA TYR A 332 5.58 29.74 21.20
C TYR A 332 4.12 30.21 21.10
N VAL A 333 3.90 31.29 20.35
CA VAL A 333 2.57 31.82 20.04
C VAL A 333 2.25 31.44 18.59
N LEU A 334 1.26 30.56 18.42
CA LEU A 334 0.79 30.12 17.11
C LEU A 334 -0.35 31.03 16.61
N ASN A 335 -0.23 31.52 15.38
CA ASN A 335 -1.20 32.41 14.74
C ASN A 335 -1.45 32.04 13.27
N GLY A 336 -2.70 31.79 12.91
CA GLY A 336 -3.16 31.38 11.57
C GLY A 336 -4.17 30.22 11.62
N SER A 337 -4.33 29.49 10.52
CA SER A 337 -5.20 28.30 10.47
C SER A 337 -4.56 27.12 9.74
N LYS A 338 -5.13 25.92 9.92
CA LYS A 338 -4.84 24.68 9.16
C LYS A 338 -6.14 24.14 8.59
N PHE A 339 -6.11 23.55 7.40
CA PHE A 339 -7.31 23.16 6.66
C PHE A 339 -7.23 21.70 6.19
N TRP A 340 -8.39 21.05 6.00
CA TRP A 340 -8.53 19.62 5.68
C TRP A 340 -8.09 18.64 6.78
N ILE A 341 -8.22 19.01 8.06
CA ILE A 341 -7.68 18.19 9.16
C ILE A 341 -8.67 17.10 9.58
N THR A 342 -8.35 15.86 9.19
CA THR A 342 -9.02 14.63 9.65
C THR A 342 -8.87 14.47 11.18
N ASN A 343 -9.93 14.00 11.83
CA ASN A 343 -10.11 13.96 13.29
C ASN A 343 -10.05 15.33 14.00
N GLY A 344 -9.92 16.45 13.25
CA GLY A 344 -9.65 17.78 13.80
C GLY A 344 -10.53 18.23 14.99
N PRO A 345 -11.88 18.11 14.95
CA PRO A 345 -12.73 18.57 16.05
C PRO A 345 -12.81 17.55 17.21
N ASP A 346 -12.44 16.30 16.95
CA ASP A 346 -12.49 15.21 17.93
C ASP A 346 -11.18 15.05 18.67
N ALA A 347 -10.04 15.34 18.02
CA ALA A 347 -8.71 15.06 18.52
C ALA A 347 -8.39 15.79 19.83
N ASP A 348 -7.74 15.06 20.74
CA ASP A 348 -7.27 15.57 22.03
C ASP A 348 -5.79 15.99 21.95
N VAL A 349 -5.05 15.41 21.00
CA VAL A 349 -3.65 15.71 20.71
C VAL A 349 -3.42 15.77 19.19
N LEU A 350 -2.69 16.79 18.75
CA LEU A 350 -2.48 17.10 17.33
C LEU A 350 -1.00 17.39 17.05
N VAL A 351 -0.44 16.78 16.00
CA VAL A 351 0.90 17.14 15.48
C VAL A 351 0.73 18.27 14.45
N VAL A 352 1.15 19.49 14.80
CA VAL A 352 0.93 20.71 14.00
C VAL A 352 2.24 21.26 13.46
N TYR A 353 2.31 21.57 12.17
CA TYR A 353 3.50 22.17 11.54
C TYR A 353 3.34 23.68 11.35
N ALA A 354 4.28 24.47 11.87
CA ALA A 354 4.26 25.92 11.80
C ALA A 354 5.63 26.51 11.43
N LYS A 355 5.62 27.73 10.89
CA LYS A 355 6.82 28.52 10.55
C LYS A 355 7.35 29.22 11.80
N THR A 356 8.49 28.76 12.30
CA THR A 356 9.28 29.43 13.34
C THR A 356 10.29 30.43 12.76
N ASP A 357 10.59 30.32 11.47
CA ASP A 357 11.34 31.33 10.72
C ASP A 357 10.72 31.48 9.32
N LEU A 358 10.18 32.68 9.02
CA LEU A 358 9.59 33.02 7.73
C LEU A 358 10.62 33.49 6.69
N ALA A 359 11.83 33.86 7.13
CA ALA A 359 12.92 34.35 6.28
C ALA A 359 13.94 33.24 5.93
N ALA A 360 13.76 32.02 6.45
CA ALA A 360 14.65 30.89 6.24
C ALA A 360 14.93 30.60 4.75
N VAL A 361 16.21 30.37 4.42
CA VAL A 361 16.64 29.97 3.07
C VAL A 361 17.32 28.59 3.13
N PRO A 362 16.81 27.56 2.42
CA PRO A 362 15.51 27.50 1.76
C PRO A 362 14.33 27.54 2.76
N PRO A 363 13.10 27.92 2.33
CA PRO A 363 11.93 28.07 3.21
C PRO A 363 11.52 26.82 4.01
N SER A 364 11.95 25.64 3.57
CA SER A 364 11.77 24.38 4.29
C SER A 364 12.48 24.35 5.66
N ARG A 365 13.61 25.07 5.80
CA ARG A 365 14.34 25.20 7.07
C ARG A 365 13.65 26.11 8.09
N GLY A 366 12.53 26.73 7.73
CA GLY A 366 11.75 27.58 8.62
C GLY A 366 10.65 26.85 9.42
N ILE A 367 10.48 25.55 9.22
CA ILE A 367 9.34 24.77 9.71
C ILE A 367 9.70 23.99 10.98
N THR A 368 8.82 24.00 11.97
CA THR A 368 8.90 23.22 13.22
C THR A 368 7.60 22.45 13.43
N ALA A 369 7.69 21.24 13.98
CA ALA A 369 6.54 20.44 14.41
C ALA A 369 6.27 20.67 15.90
N PHE A 370 5.00 20.75 16.28
CA PHE A 370 4.52 20.99 17.64
C PHE A 370 3.44 19.98 18.01
N ILE A 371 3.38 19.59 19.28
CA ILE A 371 2.27 18.84 19.86
C ILE A 371 1.30 19.86 20.48
N VAL A 372 0.09 19.97 19.93
CA VAL A 372 -0.98 20.83 20.44
C VAL A 372 -2.03 19.96 21.12
N GLU A 373 -2.54 20.42 22.26
CA GLU A 373 -3.55 19.72 23.05
C GLU A 373 -4.89 20.44 22.97
N LYS A 374 -5.99 19.68 22.99
CA LYS A 374 -7.35 20.22 23.02
C LYS A 374 -7.56 21.06 24.29
N GLY A 375 -8.13 22.24 24.13
CA GLY A 375 -8.34 23.18 25.22
C GLY A 375 -7.16 24.11 25.53
N MET A 376 -6.04 24.03 24.79
CA MET A 376 -5.01 25.08 24.84
C MET A 376 -5.63 26.45 24.51
N PRO A 377 -5.41 27.51 25.33
CA PRO A 377 -5.95 28.84 25.05
C PRO A 377 -5.49 29.36 23.69
N GLY A 378 -6.43 29.83 22.87
CA GLY A 378 -6.20 30.29 21.50
C GLY A 378 -6.30 29.21 20.42
N PHE A 379 -6.49 27.93 20.78
CA PHE A 379 -6.78 26.85 19.83
C PHE A 379 -8.29 26.56 19.76
N SER A 380 -8.84 26.54 18.55
CA SER A 380 -10.24 26.14 18.30
C SER A 380 -10.42 25.45 16.94
N THR A 381 -11.62 24.95 16.66
CA THR A 381 -11.93 24.19 15.44
C THR A 381 -13.21 24.68 14.78
N SER A 382 -13.17 24.88 13.46
CA SER A 382 -14.34 25.23 12.65
C SER A 382 -15.36 24.08 12.54
N LYS A 383 -16.55 24.36 12.00
CA LYS A 383 -17.57 23.34 11.71
C LYS A 383 -17.02 22.23 10.79
N LYS A 384 -17.50 20.99 11.00
CA LYS A 384 -17.25 19.83 10.13
C LYS A 384 -17.57 20.14 8.66
N LEU A 385 -16.73 19.70 7.74
CA LEU A 385 -16.90 19.86 6.30
C LEU A 385 -17.91 18.85 5.72
N ASP A 386 -18.71 19.31 4.75
CA ASP A 386 -19.63 18.48 3.97
C ASP A 386 -18.89 17.93 2.74
N LYS A 387 -18.53 16.63 2.78
CA LYS A 387 -17.64 15.99 1.80
C LYS A 387 -18.40 15.06 0.85
N LEU A 388 -17.85 14.85 -0.35
CA LEU A 388 -18.37 13.86 -1.32
C LEU A 388 -18.41 12.44 -0.72
N GLY A 389 -17.29 11.98 -0.18
CA GLY A 389 -17.14 10.71 0.52
C GLY A 389 -16.32 10.87 1.78
N MET A 390 -16.00 9.75 2.43
CA MET A 390 -15.41 9.71 3.77
C MET A 390 -16.26 10.51 4.78
N ARG A 391 -17.58 10.41 4.62
CA ARG A 391 -18.56 11.06 5.50
C ARG A 391 -18.63 10.30 6.82
N GLY A 392 -18.68 11.04 7.93
CA GLY A 392 -18.47 10.49 9.27
C GLY A 392 -17.00 10.39 9.71
N SER A 393 -16.04 10.50 8.79
CA SER A 393 -14.67 10.91 9.13
C SER A 393 -14.69 12.43 9.31
N ASN A 394 -14.58 12.90 10.54
CA ASN A 394 -14.72 14.33 10.80
C ASN A 394 -13.49 15.09 10.25
N THR A 395 -13.75 16.13 9.47
CA THR A 395 -12.72 16.98 8.87
C THR A 395 -13.09 18.43 9.12
N CYS A 396 -12.17 19.25 9.60
CA CYS A 396 -12.42 20.68 9.83
C CYS A 396 -11.20 21.54 9.48
N GLU A 397 -11.39 22.85 9.64
CA GLU A 397 -10.29 23.81 9.84
C GLU A 397 -9.93 23.89 11.33
N LEU A 398 -8.65 24.09 11.62
CA LEU A 398 -8.13 24.43 12.94
C LEU A 398 -7.75 25.91 12.94
N ILE A 399 -8.12 26.64 13.98
CA ILE A 399 -7.85 28.06 14.15
C ILE A 399 -6.90 28.25 15.34
N PHE A 400 -5.89 29.09 15.15
CA PHE A 400 -4.89 29.46 16.14
C PHE A 400 -4.86 30.99 16.26
N GLU A 401 -5.35 31.52 17.38
CA GLU A 401 -5.40 32.95 17.71
C GLU A 401 -4.63 33.17 19.02
N ASP A 402 -3.40 33.69 18.91
CA ASP A 402 -2.42 33.80 20.00
C ASP A 402 -2.23 32.51 20.83
N CYS A 403 -2.33 31.35 20.16
CA CYS A 403 -2.31 30.03 20.78
C CYS A 403 -0.96 29.74 21.46
N LYS A 404 -0.95 29.62 22.79
CA LYS A 404 0.29 29.42 23.56
C LYS A 404 0.66 27.95 23.68
N VAL A 405 1.73 27.54 22.99
CA VAL A 405 2.25 26.17 22.98
C VAL A 405 3.63 26.15 23.69
N PRO A 406 3.82 25.37 24.77
CA PRO A 406 5.11 25.28 25.46
C PRO A 406 6.25 24.85 24.53
N ALA A 407 7.47 25.35 24.74
CA ALA A 407 8.63 24.96 23.92
C ALA A 407 8.98 23.46 24.07
N VAL A 408 8.64 22.86 25.22
CA VAL A 408 8.76 21.41 25.45
C VAL A 408 7.80 20.56 24.60
N ASN A 409 6.82 21.18 23.94
CA ASN A 409 5.94 20.52 22.98
C ASN A 409 6.47 20.55 21.53
N ILE A 410 7.69 21.06 21.28
CA ILE A 410 8.35 20.86 19.97
C ILE A 410 8.59 19.35 19.77
N LEU A 411 8.09 18.81 18.66
CA LEU A 411 8.32 17.44 18.24
C LEU A 411 9.59 17.38 17.36
N GLY A 412 10.56 16.54 17.73
CA GLY A 412 11.89 16.54 17.13
C GLY A 412 12.72 17.77 17.54
N GLN A 413 13.10 18.61 16.57
CA GLN A 413 13.98 19.75 16.78
C GLN A 413 13.43 21.04 16.13
N LEU A 414 13.74 22.19 16.75
CA LEU A 414 13.45 23.52 16.21
C LEU A 414 14.01 23.68 14.78
N SER A 415 13.19 24.18 13.87
CA SER A 415 13.53 24.41 12.46
C SER A 415 13.93 23.13 11.67
N LYS A 416 13.60 21.94 12.21
CA LYS A 416 13.77 20.63 11.54
C LYS A 416 12.44 19.93 11.23
N GLY A 417 11.30 20.61 11.42
CA GLY A 417 9.97 20.06 11.20
C GLY A 417 9.71 19.55 9.79
N VAL A 418 10.42 20.05 8.77
CA VAL A 418 10.33 19.49 7.40
C VAL A 418 10.86 18.05 7.31
N TYR A 419 11.83 17.65 8.14
CA TYR A 419 12.32 16.27 8.16
C TYR A 419 11.32 15.32 8.83
N VAL A 420 10.69 15.77 9.92
CA VAL A 420 9.56 15.08 10.58
C VAL A 420 8.39 14.91 9.60
N LEU A 421 8.06 15.96 8.85
CA LEU A 421 7.01 15.96 7.83
C LEU A 421 7.29 14.96 6.71
N MET A 422 8.44 15.08 6.04
CA MET A 422 8.74 14.28 4.86
C MET A 422 8.97 12.80 5.20
N SER A 423 9.66 12.49 6.31
CA SER A 423 9.93 11.10 6.71
C SER A 423 8.71 10.34 7.23
N GLY A 424 7.64 11.03 7.62
CA GLY A 424 6.34 10.43 7.94
C GLY A 424 5.36 10.40 6.77
N LEU A 425 5.50 11.30 5.78
CA LEU A 425 4.69 11.31 4.55
C LEU A 425 4.84 10.03 3.73
N ASP A 426 6.00 9.35 3.80
CA ASP A 426 6.21 8.08 3.11
C ASP A 426 5.47 6.93 3.80
N LEU A 427 5.55 6.85 5.14
CA LEU A 427 4.79 5.88 5.94
C LEU A 427 3.27 6.15 5.90
N GLU A 428 2.86 7.42 5.85
CA GLU A 428 1.48 7.84 5.57
C GLU A 428 0.96 7.21 4.28
N ARG A 429 1.72 7.31 3.20
CA ARG A 429 1.33 6.74 1.90
C ARG A 429 1.24 5.23 1.94
N LEU A 430 2.26 4.57 2.53
CA LEU A 430 2.29 3.12 2.68
C LEU A 430 1.08 2.59 3.45
N VAL A 431 0.83 3.11 4.65
CA VAL A 431 -0.26 2.64 5.52
C VAL A 431 -1.62 2.99 4.91
N LEU A 432 -1.81 4.22 4.41
CA LEU A 432 -3.08 4.62 3.80
C LEU A 432 -3.40 3.86 2.50
N ALA A 433 -2.44 3.20 1.85
CA ALA A 433 -2.70 2.32 0.72
C ALA A 433 -3.60 1.12 1.09
N GLY A 434 -3.64 0.71 2.37
CA GLY A 434 -4.64 -0.25 2.85
C GLY A 434 -6.09 0.21 2.62
N GLY A 435 -6.34 1.53 2.62
CA GLY A 435 -7.66 2.11 2.38
C GLY A 435 -8.27 1.76 1.02
N PRO A 436 -7.59 2.07 -0.10
CA PRO A 436 -7.92 1.60 -1.44
C PRO A 436 -8.11 0.08 -1.55
N LEU A 437 -7.27 -0.73 -0.91
CA LEU A 437 -7.39 -2.20 -0.91
C LEU A 437 -8.71 -2.64 -0.26
N GLY A 438 -9.05 -2.08 0.90
CA GLY A 438 -10.27 -2.42 1.63
C GLY A 438 -11.53 -2.06 0.84
N LEU A 439 -11.53 -0.88 0.20
CA LEU A 439 -12.63 -0.45 -0.67
C LEU A 439 -12.77 -1.33 -1.92
N MET A 440 -11.66 -1.75 -2.54
CA MET A 440 -11.69 -2.71 -3.66
C MET A 440 -12.25 -4.08 -3.24
N GLN A 441 -11.84 -4.59 -2.08
CA GLN A 441 -12.35 -5.84 -1.53
C GLN A 441 -13.86 -5.73 -1.25
N ALA A 442 -14.31 -4.66 -0.58
CA ALA A 442 -15.71 -4.44 -0.27
C ALA A 442 -16.59 -4.35 -1.53
N VAL A 443 -16.10 -3.71 -2.60
CA VAL A 443 -16.78 -3.69 -3.90
C VAL A 443 -16.93 -5.09 -4.49
N LEU A 444 -15.90 -5.94 -4.42
CA LEU A 444 -15.95 -7.33 -4.88
C LEU A 444 -16.88 -8.19 -4.03
N ASP A 445 -16.85 -8.02 -2.70
CA ASP A 445 -17.72 -8.74 -1.75
C ASP A 445 -19.22 -8.55 -2.05
N HIS A 446 -19.61 -7.38 -2.58
CA HIS A 446 -20.98 -7.11 -3.02
C HIS A 446 -21.23 -7.52 -4.47
N THR A 447 -20.27 -7.24 -5.36
CA THR A 447 -20.43 -7.44 -6.81
C THR A 447 -20.48 -8.92 -7.17
N ILE A 448 -19.57 -9.75 -6.64
CA ILE A 448 -19.47 -11.16 -7.02
C ILE A 448 -20.73 -11.94 -6.64
N PRO A 449 -21.27 -11.87 -5.41
CA PRO A 449 -22.54 -12.53 -5.08
C PRO A 449 -23.71 -11.98 -5.89
N TYR A 450 -23.80 -10.65 -6.09
CA TYR A 450 -24.89 -10.05 -6.86
C TYR A 450 -24.92 -10.57 -8.31
N LEU A 451 -23.77 -10.66 -8.97
CA LEU A 451 -23.65 -11.22 -10.33
C LEU A 451 -24.10 -12.70 -10.40
N HIS A 452 -23.99 -13.45 -9.31
CA HIS A 452 -24.40 -14.87 -9.21
C HIS A 452 -25.81 -15.08 -8.64
N MET A 453 -26.52 -14.01 -8.26
CA MET A 453 -27.92 -14.04 -7.80
C MET A 453 -28.87 -13.36 -8.78
N ARG A 454 -28.46 -12.23 -9.39
CA ARG A 454 -29.31 -11.48 -10.32
C ARG A 454 -29.35 -12.17 -11.69
N GLU A 455 -30.53 -12.32 -12.24
CA GLU A 455 -30.74 -12.87 -13.58
C GLU A 455 -31.21 -11.83 -14.60
N ALA A 456 -30.83 -12.04 -15.86
CA ALA A 456 -31.34 -11.35 -17.04
C ALA A 456 -31.21 -12.28 -18.26
N PHE A 457 -32.12 -12.16 -19.24
CA PHE A 457 -32.14 -13.01 -20.45
C PHE A 457 -32.06 -14.52 -20.14
N GLY A 458 -32.72 -14.98 -19.06
CA GLY A 458 -32.82 -16.38 -18.68
C GLY A 458 -31.58 -17.00 -18.02
N GLN A 459 -30.61 -16.20 -17.58
CA GLN A 459 -29.45 -16.68 -16.83
C GLN A 459 -28.90 -15.66 -15.83
N LYS A 460 -28.07 -16.13 -14.89
CA LYS A 460 -27.29 -15.29 -13.97
C LYS A 460 -26.40 -14.33 -14.73
N ILE A 461 -26.40 -13.05 -14.37
CA ILE A 461 -25.68 -12.03 -15.14
C ILE A 461 -24.15 -12.24 -15.14
N GLY A 462 -23.60 -12.89 -14.11
CA GLY A 462 -22.20 -13.32 -14.05
C GLY A 462 -21.79 -14.36 -15.10
N HIS A 463 -22.72 -14.97 -15.83
CA HIS A 463 -22.41 -15.91 -16.92
C HIS A 463 -22.17 -15.19 -18.27
N PHE A 464 -22.54 -13.91 -18.42
CA PHE A 464 -22.22 -13.15 -19.62
C PHE A 464 -20.74 -12.80 -19.67
N GLN A 465 -20.08 -13.04 -20.81
CA GLN A 465 -18.64 -12.79 -21.00
C GLN A 465 -18.20 -11.36 -20.63
N LEU A 466 -19.04 -10.35 -20.90
CA LEU A 466 -18.77 -8.96 -20.51
C LEU A 466 -18.70 -8.76 -18.99
N MET A 467 -19.53 -9.49 -18.23
CA MET A 467 -19.50 -9.46 -16.76
C MET A 467 -18.35 -10.31 -16.21
N GLN A 468 -18.03 -11.43 -16.84
CA GLN A 468 -16.83 -12.22 -16.51
C GLN A 468 -15.55 -11.40 -16.69
N GLY A 469 -15.45 -10.62 -17.77
CA GLY A 469 -14.37 -9.66 -17.99
C GLY A 469 -14.28 -8.61 -16.87
N LYS A 470 -15.42 -8.07 -16.42
CA LYS A 470 -15.44 -7.16 -15.25
C LYS A 470 -14.93 -7.82 -13.97
N MET A 471 -15.39 -9.04 -13.67
CA MET A 471 -14.92 -9.79 -12.50
C MET A 471 -13.40 -10.03 -12.55
N ALA A 472 -12.87 -10.45 -13.71
CA ALA A 472 -11.44 -10.66 -13.92
C ALA A 472 -10.62 -9.37 -13.75
N ASP A 473 -11.05 -8.27 -14.39
CA ASP A 473 -10.43 -6.94 -14.29
C ASP A 473 -10.39 -6.43 -12.84
N MET A 474 -11.51 -6.56 -12.11
CA MET A 474 -11.61 -6.07 -10.74
C MET A 474 -10.75 -6.91 -9.79
N TYR A 475 -10.81 -8.24 -9.91
CA TYR A 475 -10.01 -9.17 -9.11
C TYR A 475 -8.51 -8.98 -9.34
N THR A 476 -8.06 -8.94 -10.60
CA THR A 476 -6.63 -8.79 -10.92
C THR A 476 -6.06 -7.45 -10.46
N ARG A 477 -6.80 -6.34 -10.59
CA ARG A 477 -6.40 -5.03 -10.04
C ARG A 477 -6.22 -5.09 -8.52
N LEU A 478 -7.21 -5.63 -7.79
CA LEU A 478 -7.09 -5.79 -6.33
C LEU A 478 -5.88 -6.64 -5.96
N MET A 479 -5.72 -7.82 -6.56
CA MET A 479 -4.64 -8.73 -6.20
C MET A 479 -3.27 -8.14 -6.51
N ALA A 480 -3.08 -7.50 -7.67
CA ALA A 480 -1.84 -6.80 -8.01
C ALA A 480 -1.52 -5.68 -7.01
N CYS A 481 -2.52 -4.86 -6.64
CA CYS A 481 -2.35 -3.81 -5.63
C CYS A 481 -2.01 -4.39 -4.25
N ARG A 482 -2.70 -5.45 -3.81
CA ARG A 482 -2.47 -6.09 -2.51
C ARG A 482 -1.05 -6.65 -2.40
N GLN A 483 -0.58 -7.40 -3.40
CA GLN A 483 0.80 -7.91 -3.38
C GLN A 483 1.83 -6.77 -3.42
N TYR A 484 1.61 -5.72 -4.21
CA TYR A 484 2.55 -4.60 -4.30
C TYR A 484 2.66 -3.83 -2.98
N VAL A 485 1.53 -3.47 -2.35
CA VAL A 485 1.52 -2.79 -1.04
C VAL A 485 2.19 -3.66 0.03
N TYR A 486 1.84 -4.94 0.13
CA TYR A 486 2.30 -5.80 1.22
C TYR A 486 3.81 -6.09 1.13
N ASN A 487 4.34 -6.27 -0.07
CA ASN A 487 5.77 -6.51 -0.26
C ASN A 487 6.60 -5.25 0.05
N VAL A 488 6.08 -4.05 -0.26
CA VAL A 488 6.72 -2.79 0.15
C VAL A 488 6.60 -2.57 1.67
N ALA A 489 5.49 -2.97 2.29
CA ALA A 489 5.33 -2.91 3.75
C ALA A 489 6.36 -3.80 4.47
N LYS A 490 6.49 -5.06 4.05
CA LYS A 490 7.52 -6.00 4.53
C LYS A 490 8.93 -5.43 4.38
N ALA A 491 9.26 -4.88 3.21
CA ALA A 491 10.54 -4.22 2.99
C ALA A 491 10.76 -3.03 3.95
N CYS A 492 9.73 -2.23 4.25
CA CYS A 492 9.84 -1.13 5.20
C CYS A 492 10.05 -1.61 6.65
N ASP A 493 9.45 -2.73 7.04
CA ASP A 493 9.67 -3.39 8.33
C ASP A 493 11.11 -3.94 8.47
N GLU A 494 11.69 -4.39 7.35
CA GLU A 494 13.11 -4.74 7.22
C GLU A 494 14.05 -3.52 7.07
N GLY A 495 13.53 -2.29 7.25
CA GLY A 495 14.30 -1.04 7.15
C GLY A 495 14.49 -0.49 5.73
N HIS A 496 14.03 -1.20 4.70
CA HIS A 496 14.13 -0.84 3.28
C HIS A 496 12.93 0.02 2.83
N CYS A 497 12.78 1.20 3.44
CA CYS A 497 11.75 2.17 3.08
C CYS A 497 12.27 3.22 2.07
N THR A 498 11.66 3.33 0.89
CA THR A 498 11.99 4.38 -0.09
C THR A 498 10.79 5.30 -0.39
N PRO A 499 11.02 6.61 -0.65
CA PRO A 499 9.94 7.53 -1.03
C PRO A 499 9.27 7.17 -2.36
N LYS A 500 10.01 6.55 -3.31
CA LYS A 500 9.46 6.17 -4.62
C LYS A 500 8.49 5.00 -4.50
N ASP A 501 8.83 4.00 -3.70
CA ASP A 501 7.98 2.81 -3.52
C ASP A 501 6.74 3.14 -2.68
N CYS A 502 6.89 3.91 -1.59
CA CYS A 502 5.76 4.39 -0.80
C CYS A 502 4.78 5.26 -1.62
N ALA A 503 5.29 6.14 -2.49
CA ALA A 503 4.45 6.90 -3.41
C ALA A 503 3.82 6.02 -4.50
N GLY A 504 4.54 4.99 -4.99
CA GLY A 504 4.10 4.06 -6.02
C GLY A 504 2.91 3.20 -5.58
N VAL A 505 2.98 2.61 -4.39
CA VAL A 505 1.92 1.70 -3.90
C VAL A 505 0.59 2.42 -3.71
N VAL A 506 0.58 3.63 -3.14
CA VAL A 506 -0.65 4.41 -2.94
C VAL A 506 -1.14 5.06 -4.24
N LEU A 507 -0.25 5.45 -5.16
CA LEU A 507 -0.62 5.92 -6.50
C LEU A 507 -1.41 4.83 -7.25
N TYR A 508 -0.84 3.64 -7.35
CA TYR A 508 -1.41 2.56 -8.15
C TYR A 508 -2.71 2.01 -7.53
N SER A 509 -2.73 1.81 -6.21
CA SER A 509 -3.91 1.29 -5.51
C SER A 509 -5.08 2.28 -5.50
N ALA A 510 -4.85 3.59 -5.34
CA ALA A 510 -5.91 4.59 -5.34
C ALA A 510 -6.63 4.68 -6.70
N GLU A 511 -5.88 4.77 -7.81
CA GLU A 511 -6.46 4.84 -9.15
C GLU A 511 -7.19 3.52 -9.51
N CYS A 512 -6.66 2.37 -9.07
CA CYS A 512 -7.36 1.09 -9.18
C CYS A 512 -8.67 1.07 -8.36
N ALA A 513 -8.69 1.60 -7.13
CA ALA A 513 -9.87 1.58 -6.27
C ALA A 513 -11.04 2.39 -6.86
N THR A 514 -10.79 3.61 -7.34
CA THR A 514 -11.81 4.40 -8.04
C THR A 514 -12.35 3.65 -9.27
N LYS A 515 -11.47 3.00 -10.04
CA LYS A 515 -11.86 2.25 -11.24
C LYS A 515 -12.68 0.99 -10.90
N VAL A 516 -12.29 0.24 -9.88
CA VAL A 516 -13.01 -0.94 -9.38
C VAL A 516 -14.38 -0.55 -8.82
N ALA A 517 -14.48 0.55 -8.05
CA ALA A 517 -15.75 1.05 -7.53
C ALA A 517 -16.72 1.50 -8.64
N LEU A 518 -16.23 2.18 -9.69
CA LEU A 518 -17.01 2.48 -10.89
C LEU A 518 -17.53 1.22 -11.58
N ASP A 519 -16.67 0.22 -11.75
CA ASP A 519 -17.05 -1.05 -12.38
C ASP A 519 -18.07 -1.83 -11.52
N GLY A 520 -17.99 -1.75 -10.19
CA GLY A 520 -18.98 -2.30 -9.26
C GLY A 520 -20.37 -1.67 -9.36
N ILE A 521 -20.46 -0.33 -9.43
CA ILE A 521 -21.74 0.37 -9.71
C ILE A 521 -22.33 -0.13 -11.03
N GLN A 522 -21.50 -0.22 -12.08
CA GLN A 522 -21.93 -0.66 -13.40
C GLN A 522 -22.46 -2.10 -13.40
N CYS A 523 -21.89 -3.00 -12.59
CA CYS A 523 -22.34 -4.39 -12.46
C CYS A 523 -23.70 -4.53 -11.74
N LEU A 524 -24.04 -3.63 -10.81
CA LEU A 524 -25.37 -3.63 -10.17
C LEU A 524 -26.44 -2.89 -11.01
N GLY A 525 -26.03 -2.09 -11.99
CA GLY A 525 -26.94 -1.34 -12.85
C GLY A 525 -27.69 -0.27 -12.07
N GLY A 526 -29.02 -0.18 -12.24
CA GLY A 526 -29.86 0.77 -11.50
C GLY A 526 -29.74 0.64 -9.98
N ASN A 527 -29.59 -0.59 -9.47
CA ASN A 527 -29.37 -0.84 -8.04
C ASN A 527 -28.01 -0.30 -7.54
N GLY A 528 -27.01 -0.18 -8.41
CA GLY A 528 -25.71 0.42 -8.05
C GLY A 528 -25.75 1.93 -7.91
N TYR A 529 -26.84 2.59 -8.33
CA TYR A 529 -27.01 4.04 -8.39
C TYR A 529 -27.94 4.60 -7.28
N ILE A 530 -28.56 3.73 -6.47
CA ILE A 530 -29.38 4.11 -5.32
C ILE A 530 -28.61 3.91 -4.00
N ASN A 531 -28.86 4.78 -3.02
CA ASN A 531 -28.09 4.81 -1.76
C ASN A 531 -28.44 3.67 -0.79
N ASP A 532 -29.47 2.88 -1.11
CA ASP A 532 -29.82 1.61 -0.45
C ASP A 532 -28.72 0.56 -0.62
N PHE A 533 -27.94 0.63 -1.72
CA PHE A 533 -26.75 -0.19 -1.93
C PHE A 533 -25.47 0.61 -1.70
N PRO A 534 -24.41 0.02 -1.11
CA PRO A 534 -23.19 0.75 -0.75
C PRO A 534 -22.28 1.11 -1.93
N MET A 535 -22.60 0.71 -3.17
CA MET A 535 -21.73 0.90 -4.34
C MET A 535 -21.42 2.38 -4.60
N GLY A 536 -22.43 3.25 -4.48
CA GLY A 536 -22.26 4.70 -4.57
C GLY A 536 -21.36 5.28 -3.47
N ARG A 537 -21.36 4.69 -2.25
CA ARG A 537 -20.46 5.08 -1.16
C ARG A 537 -19.02 4.69 -1.48
N PHE A 538 -18.77 3.45 -1.92
CA PHE A 538 -17.42 2.98 -2.23
C PHE A 538 -16.71 3.86 -3.28
N LEU A 539 -17.42 4.34 -4.31
CA LEU A 539 -16.85 5.28 -5.28
C LEU A 539 -16.51 6.65 -4.65
N ARG A 540 -17.44 7.21 -3.87
CA ARG A 540 -17.24 8.52 -3.21
C ARG A 540 -16.07 8.49 -2.23
N ASP A 541 -15.92 7.39 -1.49
CA ASP A 541 -14.81 7.16 -0.56
C ASP A 541 -13.48 6.96 -1.31
N ALA A 542 -13.45 6.06 -2.30
CA ALA A 542 -12.24 5.73 -3.05
C ALA A 542 -11.57 6.95 -3.67
N LYS A 543 -12.38 7.91 -4.19
CA LYS A 543 -11.85 9.09 -4.87
C LYS A 543 -11.00 10.00 -3.97
N LEU A 544 -11.14 9.95 -2.63
CA LEU A 544 -10.25 10.71 -1.74
C LEU A 544 -8.79 10.27 -1.89
N TYR A 545 -8.54 8.97 -2.09
CA TYR A 545 -7.17 8.44 -2.09
C TYR A 545 -6.34 8.83 -3.31
N GLU A 546 -6.92 9.46 -4.34
CA GLU A 546 -6.16 10.12 -5.41
C GLU A 546 -5.73 11.56 -5.05
N ILE A 547 -6.17 12.07 -3.90
CA ILE A 547 -6.03 13.49 -3.48
C ILE A 547 -5.30 13.62 -2.13
N GLY A 548 -5.74 12.88 -1.10
CA GLY A 548 -5.09 12.82 0.22
C GLY A 548 -3.69 12.17 0.15
N ALA A 549 -2.85 12.31 1.20
CA ALA A 549 -1.45 11.85 1.19
C ALA A 549 -0.57 12.40 0.04
N GLY A 550 -0.98 13.53 -0.54
CA GLY A 550 -0.46 14.10 -1.79
C GLY A 550 -1.15 13.49 -3.00
N THR A 551 -1.51 14.33 -3.98
CA THR A 551 -2.28 13.89 -5.16
C THR A 551 -1.51 12.91 -6.04
N SER A 552 -2.21 12.19 -6.93
CA SER A 552 -1.58 11.31 -7.91
C SER A 552 -0.46 11.98 -8.74
N GLU A 553 -0.57 13.28 -9.03
CA GLU A 553 0.46 14.07 -9.72
C GLU A 553 1.69 14.27 -8.84
N VAL A 554 1.52 14.57 -7.55
CA VAL A 554 2.63 14.70 -6.58
C VAL A 554 3.36 13.39 -6.44
N ARG A 555 2.65 12.26 -6.40
CA ARG A 555 3.25 10.90 -6.34
C ARG A 555 4.06 10.60 -7.60
N ARG A 556 3.51 10.90 -8.79
CA ARG A 556 4.24 10.81 -10.07
C ARG A 556 5.50 11.68 -10.08
N LEU A 557 5.44 12.89 -9.53
CA LEU A 557 6.62 13.77 -9.39
C LEU A 557 7.69 13.19 -8.44
N ILE A 558 7.29 12.56 -7.33
CA ILE A 558 8.22 11.90 -6.40
C ILE A 558 8.95 10.74 -7.09
N ILE A 559 8.19 9.85 -7.74
CA ILE A 559 8.74 8.68 -8.46
C ILE A 559 9.67 9.12 -9.59
N GLY A 560 9.24 10.08 -10.43
CA GLY A 560 10.06 10.60 -11.53
C GLY A 560 11.35 11.29 -11.06
N ARG A 561 11.30 12.05 -9.95
CA ARG A 561 12.49 12.68 -9.37
C ARG A 561 13.46 11.67 -8.76
N ALA A 562 12.96 10.56 -8.20
CA ALA A 562 13.82 9.51 -7.71
C ALA A 562 14.61 8.88 -8.87
N PHE A 563 13.97 8.53 -9.99
CA PHE A 563 14.69 8.09 -11.19
C PHE A 563 15.69 9.12 -11.71
N ASN A 564 15.35 10.42 -11.73
CA ASN A 564 16.33 11.45 -12.12
C ASN A 564 17.57 11.46 -11.21
N THR A 565 17.42 11.10 -9.93
CA THR A 565 18.53 11.04 -8.96
C THR A 565 19.40 9.80 -9.19
N ASP A 566 18.82 8.69 -9.65
CA ASP A 566 19.55 7.45 -10.00
C ASP A 566 20.48 7.63 -11.24
N PHE A 567 20.35 8.72 -12.01
CA PHE A 567 21.13 9.03 -13.22
C PHE A 567 21.89 10.37 -13.16
N HIS A 568 22.10 10.93 -11.97
CA HIS A 568 22.88 12.16 -11.72
C HIS A 568 24.14 11.88 -10.90
#